data_AF-A0A7C5X5S5-F1
#
_entry.id   AF-A0A7C5X5S5-F1
#
_cell.length_a   1.000
_cell.length_b   1.000
_cell.length_c   1.000
_cell.angle_alpha   90.00
_cell.angle_beta   90.00
_cell.angle_gamma   90.00
#
_symmetry.space_group_name_H-M   'P 1'
#
loop_
_entity.id
_entity.type
_entity.pdbx_description
1 polymer ?
#
loop_
_entity_poly.entity_id
_entity_poly.type
_entity_poly.pdbx_seq_one_letter_code
_entity_poly.pdbx_strand_id
1 'polypeptide(L)'
;MIRGAGDIGTAVGILLYSLGHKIVYTELPQPRTLRWAVAFSEAVYRKTWEVQGVRGRLASSDKEALEIVKNGEIAVLAPEGQAVPLIKPDVLVDARM
;
A
#
# COMPACT_ATOMS: atom_id res chain seq x y z
N MET A 1 -5.79 6.60 -1.01
CA MET A 1 -5.14 5.54 -1.81
C MET A 1 -3.87 6.08 -2.43
N ILE A 2 -2.82 5.27 -2.53
CA ILE A 2 -1.50 5.68 -3.02
C ILE A 2 -1.09 4.76 -4.18
N ARG A 3 -0.70 5.33 -5.33
CA ARG A 3 -0.07 4.58 -6.42
C ARG A 3 1.43 4.52 -6.21
N GLY A 4 2.00 3.32 -6.21
CA GLY A 4 3.40 3.08 -5.87
C GLY A 4 3.58 2.87 -4.36
N ALA A 5 4.03 1.68 -3.99
CA ALA A 5 4.42 1.25 -2.66
C ALA A 5 5.95 1.24 -2.47
N GLY A 6 6.69 1.94 -3.34
CA GLY A 6 8.13 2.21 -3.19
C GLY A 6 8.47 3.06 -1.95
N ASP A 7 9.71 3.53 -1.84
CA ASP A 7 10.17 4.30 -0.67
C ASP A 7 9.42 5.63 -0.47
N ILE A 8 9.20 6.39 -1.54
CA ILE A 8 8.41 7.64 -1.50
C ILE A 8 6.95 7.36 -1.11
N GLY A 9 6.32 6.39 -1.78
CA GLY A 9 4.94 5.99 -1.46
C GLY A 9 4.81 5.54 -0.02
N THR A 10 5.76 4.75 0.48
CA THR A 10 5.81 4.26 1.86
C THR A 10 5.91 5.41 2.87
N ALA A 11 6.80 6.38 2.65
CA ALA A 11 6.92 7.55 3.52
C ALA A 11 5.60 8.34 3.61
N VAL A 12 4.94 8.56 2.46
CA VAL A 12 3.64 9.25 2.42
C VAL A 12 2.56 8.47 3.18
N GLY A 13 2.47 7.16 2.98
CA GLY A 13 1.44 6.37 3.67
C GLY A 13 1.72 6.18 5.15
N ILE A 14 2.98 6.10 5.60
CA ILE A 14 3.30 6.12 7.04
C ILE A 14 2.84 7.45 7.67
N LEU A 15 3.12 8.59 7.03
CA LEU A 15 2.66 9.88 7.51
C LEU A 15 1.14 9.91 7.62
N LEU A 16 0.41 9.57 6.55
CA LEU A 16 -1.05 9.61 6.56
C LEU A 16 -1.67 8.59 7.53
N TYR A 17 -1.09 7.41 7.64
CA TYR A 17 -1.50 6.38 8.59
C TYR A 17 -1.34 6.86 10.04
N SER A 18 -0.24 7.55 10.35
CA SER A 18 -0.02 8.14 11.69
C SER A 18 -1.05 9.20 12.07
N LEU A 19 -1.70 9.81 11.07
CA LEU A 19 -2.80 10.77 11.24
C LEU A 19 -4.18 10.10 11.29
N GLY A 20 -4.24 8.76 11.31
CA GLY A 20 -5.47 7.97 11.40
C GLY A 20 -6.15 7.70 10.05
N HIS A 21 -5.51 7.97 8.93
CA HIS A 21 -6.06 7.66 7.62
C HIS A 21 -5.90 6.17 7.26
N LYS A 22 -6.89 5.65 6.53
CA LYS A 22 -6.87 4.27 5.99
C LYS A 22 -6.13 4.27 4.65
N ILE A 23 -5.07 3.47 4.56
CA ILE A 23 -4.17 3.49 3.41
C ILE A 23 -4.26 2.18 2.63
N VAL A 24 -4.58 2.31 1.35
CA VAL A 24 -4.45 1.24 0.36
C VAL A 24 -3.45 1.70 -0.69
N TYR A 25 -2.47 0.84 -0.97
CA TYR A 25 -1.51 0.98 -2.05
C TYR A 25 -1.94 0.18 -3.28
N THR A 26 -1.58 0.67 -4.46
CA THR A 26 -1.47 -0.16 -5.66
C THR A 26 -0.02 -0.22 -6.13
N GLU A 27 0.43 -1.41 -6.51
CA GLU A 27 1.81 -1.67 -6.94
C GLU A 27 1.85 -2.68 -8.11
N LEU A 28 2.97 -2.72 -8.82
CA LEU A 28 3.26 -3.73 -9.83
C LEU A 28 3.36 -5.13 -9.19
N PRO A 29 2.97 -6.21 -9.90
CA PRO A 29 3.18 -7.58 -9.45
C PRO A 29 4.66 -7.93 -9.21
N GLN A 30 5.56 -7.22 -9.89
CA GLN A 30 6.99 -7.27 -9.69
C GLN A 30 7.49 -5.85 -9.44
N PRO A 31 7.47 -5.38 -8.18
CA PRO A 31 7.97 -4.07 -7.83
C PRO A 31 9.42 -3.88 -8.24
N ARG A 32 9.78 -2.68 -8.68
CA ARG A 32 11.15 -2.32 -9.10
C ARG A 32 11.92 -1.55 -8.02
N THR A 33 11.45 -1.64 -6.78
CA THR A 33 11.97 -0.85 -5.67
C THR A 33 13.40 -1.24 -5.34
N LEU A 34 14.33 -0.31 -5.49
CA LEU A 34 15.73 -0.53 -5.11
C LEU A 34 15.89 -0.59 -3.58
N ARG A 35 15.28 0.36 -2.86
CA ARG A 35 15.34 0.45 -1.40
C ARG A 35 14.24 -0.37 -0.72
N TRP A 36 14.18 -1.66 -1.05
CA TRP A 36 13.11 -2.57 -0.63
C TRP A 36 12.92 -2.66 0.90
N ALA A 37 14.01 -2.55 1.67
CA ALA A 37 13.95 -2.65 3.14
C ALA A 37 13.05 -1.58 3.80
N VAL A 38 12.84 -0.44 3.13
CA VAL A 38 12.01 0.68 3.62
C VAL A 38 10.76 0.88 2.78
N ALA A 39 10.30 -0.15 2.05
CA ALA A 39 9.19 -0.02 1.12
C ALA A 39 8.12 -1.11 1.33
N PHE A 40 6.84 -0.71 1.38
CA PHE A 40 5.72 -1.64 1.46
C PHE A 40 5.55 -2.50 0.20
N SER A 41 6.19 -2.15 -0.91
CA SER A 41 6.25 -3.00 -2.10
C SER A 41 6.81 -4.40 -1.81
N GLU A 42 7.64 -4.55 -0.77
CA GLU A 42 8.16 -5.85 -0.35
C GLU A 42 7.05 -6.82 0.12
N ALA A 43 5.90 -6.29 0.56
CA ALA A 43 4.73 -7.10 0.88
C ALA A 43 4.20 -7.89 -0.33
N VAL A 44 4.45 -7.43 -1.57
CA VAL A 44 4.08 -8.17 -2.79
C VAL A 44 4.80 -9.52 -2.84
N TYR A 45 6.05 -9.59 -2.38
CA TYR A 45 6.83 -10.83 -2.33
C TYR A 45 6.57 -11.64 -1.07
N ARG A 46 6.52 -10.97 0.09
CA ARG A 46 6.50 -11.61 1.41
C ARG A 46 5.12 -11.77 2.02
N LYS A 47 4.07 -11.33 1.33
CA LYS A 47 2.68 -11.18 1.81
C LYS A 47 2.50 -10.11 2.91
N THR A 48 3.52 -9.87 3.71
CA THR A 48 3.56 -8.79 4.72
C THR A 48 4.95 -8.19 4.80
N TRP A 49 5.04 -6.90 5.09
CA TRP A 49 6.29 -6.21 5.38
C TRP A 49 6.06 -5.12 6.43
N GLU A 50 7.05 -4.87 7.29
CA GLU A 50 6.95 -3.87 8.34
C GLU A 50 8.01 -2.80 8.13
N VAL A 51 7.59 -1.53 8.17
CA VAL A 51 8.46 -0.36 8.03
C VAL A 51 8.13 0.59 9.18
N GLN A 52 9.12 0.89 10.01
CA GLN A 52 8.96 1.77 11.19
C GLN A 52 7.80 1.34 12.12
N GLY A 53 7.64 0.03 12.33
CA GLY A 53 6.57 -0.52 13.17
C GLY A 53 5.17 -0.51 12.53
N VAL A 54 5.03 0.02 11.31
CA VAL A 54 3.78 -0.01 10.55
C VAL A 54 3.79 -1.22 9.62
N ARG A 55 2.73 -2.03 9.70
CA ARG A 55 2.61 -3.26 8.90
C ARG A 55 1.82 -3.01 7.62
N GLY A 56 2.45 -3.30 6.48
CA GLY A 56 1.82 -3.42 5.18
C GLY A 56 1.55 -4.89 4.83
N ARG A 57 0.38 -5.17 4.26
CA ARG A 57 -0.06 -6.52 3.89
C ARG A 57 -0.59 -6.56 2.47
N LEU A 58 -0.16 -7.58 1.72
CA LEU A 58 -0.69 -7.88 0.40
C LEU A 58 -2.12 -8.41 0.53
N ALA A 59 -3.04 -7.75 -0.15
CA ALA A 59 -4.42 -8.18 -0.29
C ALA A 59 -4.60 -8.94 -1.62
N SER A 60 -5.40 -10.01 -1.60
CA SER A 60 -5.80 -10.77 -2.78
C SER A 60 -6.98 -10.16 -3.54
N SER A 61 -7.68 -9.20 -2.94
CA SER A 61 -8.85 -8.53 -3.52
C SER A 61 -9.09 -7.16 -2.89
N ASP A 62 -9.88 -6.31 -3.56
CA ASP A 62 -10.30 -5.01 -3.00
C ASP A 62 -11.08 -5.17 -1.69
N LYS A 63 -11.88 -6.23 -1.58
CA LYS A 63 -12.63 -6.53 -0.36
C LYS A 63 -11.70 -6.84 0.80
N GLU A 64 -10.69 -7.69 0.58
CA GLU A 64 -9.68 -7.99 1.59
C GLU A 64 -8.86 -6.74 1.94
N ALA A 65 -8.50 -5.91 0.95
CA ALA A 65 -7.82 -4.64 1.21
C ALA A 65 -8.63 -3.74 2.16
N LEU A 66 -9.94 -3.65 1.95
CA LEU A 66 -10.85 -2.91 2.83
C LEU A 66 -10.94 -3.52 4.25
N GLU A 67 -10.86 -4.84 4.37
CA GLU A 67 -10.82 -5.53 5.67
C GLU A 67 -9.50 -5.26 6.41
N ILE A 68 -8.36 -5.34 5.71
CA ILE A 68 -7.03 -5.04 6.26
C ILE A 68 -6.98 -3.63 6.85
N VAL A 69 -7.44 -2.62 6.09
CA VAL A 69 -7.43 -1.23 6.58
C VAL A 69 -8.47 -0.96 7.68
N LYS A 70 -9.57 -1.74 7.74
CA LYS A 70 -10.50 -1.70 8.88
C LYS A 70 -9.87 -2.26 10.15
N ASN A 71 -8.99 -3.26 10.02
CA ASN A 71 -8.25 -3.85 11.13
C ASN A 71 -7.02 -3.03 11.55
N GLY A 72 -6.80 -1.86 10.94
CA GLY A 72 -5.74 -0.94 11.30
C GLY A 72 -4.37 -1.31 10.70
N GLU A 73 -4.30 -2.14 9.67
CA GLU A 73 -3.06 -2.35 8.90
C GLU A 73 -3.11 -1.57 7.57
N ILE A 74 -1.98 -1.45 6.88
CA ILE A 74 -1.92 -0.90 5.52
C ILE A 74 -2.13 -2.02 4.51
N ALA A 75 -2.99 -1.81 3.52
CA ALA A 75 -3.20 -2.77 2.44
C ALA A 75 -2.35 -2.44 1.20
N VAL A 76 -1.84 -3.47 0.53
CA VAL A 76 -1.13 -3.39 -0.75
C VAL A 76 -1.84 -4.27 -1.76
N LEU A 77 -2.18 -3.73 -2.93
CA LEU A 77 -2.77 -4.47 -4.04
C LEU A 77 -1.79 -4.53 -5.21
N ALA A 78 -1.65 -5.71 -5.81
CA ALA A 78 -0.92 -5.91 -7.05
C ALA A 78 -1.72 -6.86 -7.95
N PRO A 79 -2.09 -6.48 -9.19
CA PRO A 79 -1.51 -5.40 -10.00
C PRO A 79 -2.13 -4.00 -9.82
N GLU A 80 -1.43 -3.00 -10.34
CA GLU A 80 -1.85 -1.59 -10.37
C GLU A 80 -3.13 -1.37 -11.22
N GLY A 81 -3.96 -0.39 -10.83
CA GLY A 81 -4.88 0.30 -11.75
C GLY A 81 -6.34 -0.16 -11.77
N GLN A 82 -6.69 -1.31 -11.19
CA GLN A 82 -8.08 -1.78 -11.17
C GLN A 82 -8.85 -1.38 -9.91
N ALA A 83 -8.14 -1.06 -8.83
CA ALA A 83 -8.73 -0.89 -7.52
C ALA A 83 -9.42 0.48 -7.31
N VAL A 84 -9.07 1.52 -8.08
CA VAL A 84 -9.67 2.87 -7.93
C VAL A 84 -11.20 2.88 -8.11
N PRO A 85 -11.78 2.35 -9.20
CA PRO A 85 -13.24 2.35 -9.37
C PRO A 85 -13.99 1.47 -8.35
N LEU A 86 -13.32 0.46 -7.79
CA LEU A 86 -13.91 -0.49 -6.84
C LEU A 86 -13.86 0.04 -5.40
N ILE A 87 -12.69 0.52 -4.97
CA ILE A 87 -12.45 1.05 -3.62
C ILE A 87 -13.01 2.46 -3.46
N LYS A 88 -13.06 3.26 -4.54
CA LYS A 88 -13.53 4.66 -4.55
C LYS A 88 -12.90 5.50 -3.44
N PRO A 89 -11.56 5.68 -3.45
CA PRO A 89 -10.89 6.43 -2.40
C PRO A 89 -11.26 7.92 -2.45
N ASP A 90 -11.35 8.56 -1.28
CA ASP A 90 -11.57 10.02 -1.18
C ASP A 90 -10.42 10.83 -1.79
N VAL A 91 -9.20 10.27 -1.71
CA VAL A 91 -7.97 10.89 -2.23
C VAL A 91 -7.12 9.83 -2.93
N LEU A 92 -6.59 10.19 -4.09
CA LEU A 92 -5.59 9.43 -4.82
C LEU A 92 -4.27 10.20 -4.84
N VAL A 93 -3.20 9.61 -4.31
CA VAL A 93 -1.84 10.15 -4.37
C VAL A 93 -1.04 9.35 -5.39
N ASP A 94 -0.37 10.04 -6.31
CA ASP A 94 0.57 9.40 -7.23
C ASP A 94 2.00 9.51 -6.69
N ALA A 95 2.58 8.38 -6.29
CA ALA A 95 3.93 8.29 -5.72
C ALA A 95 4.82 7.30 -6.51
N ARG A 96 4.50 7.10 -7.80
CA ARG A 96 5.31 6.29 -8.71
C ARG A 96 6.52 7.10 -9.16
N MET A 97 7.71 6.62 -8.85
CA MET A 97 8.99 7.21 -9.27
C MET A 97 9.97 6.13 -9.66
#